data_AF-A0A377ZQN8-F1
#
_entry.id   AF-A0A377ZQN8-F1
#
_cell.length_a   1.000
_cell.length_b   1.000
_cell.length_c   1.000
_cell.angle_alpha   90.00
_cell.angle_beta   90.00
_cell.angle_gamma   90.00
#
_symmetry.space_group_name_H-M   'P 1'
#
loop_
_entity.id
_entity.type
_entity.pdbx_description
1 polymer ?
#
loop_
_entity_poly.entity_id
_entity_poly.type
_entity_poly.pdbx_seq_one_letter_code
_entity_poly.pdbx_strand_id
1 'polypeptide(L)'
;MTFGTVCFVIGLVGFMFSGASLWAWGISAAIFTLGEVIYAPGEYMLIDHIAPPGMKASYFSAQSLGWLGAAFNPMLTGLILTHLPHWSLFVILIVAIVAAWLMIFRGINARPWQPDSPLANA
;
A
#
# COMPACT_ATOMS: atom_id res chain seq x y z
N MET A 1 -5.10 8.89 -2.73
CA MET A 1 -4.16 8.02 -1.97
C MET A 1 -4.08 8.44 -0.50
N THR A 2 -3.72 9.68 -0.16
CA THR A 2 -3.62 10.13 1.24
C THR A 2 -4.82 9.85 2.12
N PHE A 3 -6.04 10.09 1.63
CA PHE A 3 -7.24 9.79 2.40
C PHE A 3 -7.33 8.29 2.76
N GLY A 4 -7.04 7.40 1.80
CA GLY A 4 -7.00 5.96 2.05
C GLY A 4 -5.92 5.56 3.07
N THR A 5 -4.74 6.19 3.02
CA THR A 5 -3.67 5.96 4.00
C THR A 5 -4.11 6.36 5.41
N VAL A 6 -4.79 7.49 5.54
CA VAL A 6 -5.35 7.95 6.82
C VAL A 6 -6.39 6.95 7.34
N CYS A 7 -7.28 6.46 6.47
CA CYS A 7 -8.24 5.41 6.83
C CYS A 7 -7.53 4.13 7.32
N PHE A 8 -6.49 3.66 6.63
CA PHE A 8 -5.71 2.52 7.07
C PHE A 8 -5.08 2.73 8.45
N VAL A 9 -4.43 3.87 8.67
CA VAL A 9 -3.80 4.18 9.96
C VAL A 9 -4.83 4.24 11.09
N ILE A 10 -5.97 4.92 10.87
CA ILE A 10 -7.04 4.99 11.87
C ILE A 10 -7.61 3.61 12.16
N GLY A 11 -7.87 2.78 11.14
CA GLY A 11 -8.34 1.41 11.31
C GLY A 11 -7.36 0.54 12.09
N LEU A 12 -6.06 0.61 11.77
CA LEU A 12 -5.00 -0.15 12.47
C LEU A 12 -4.82 0.30 13.92
N VAL A 13 -4.87 1.59 14.19
CA VAL A 13 -4.90 2.12 15.56
C VAL A 13 -6.15 1.63 16.30
N GLY A 14 -7.30 1.67 15.64
CA GLY A 14 -8.56 1.16 16.18
C GLY A 14 -8.46 -0.30 16.60
N PHE A 15 -7.93 -1.17 15.73
CA PHE A 15 -7.71 -2.59 16.05
C PHE A 15 -6.79 -2.78 17.27
N MET A 16 -5.72 -1.99 17.37
CA MET A 16 -4.76 -2.06 18.48
C MET A 16 -5.41 -1.79 19.84
N PHE A 17 -6.38 -0.88 19.89
CA PHE A 17 -7.08 -0.50 21.13
C PHE A 17 -8.45 -1.17 21.32
N SER A 18 -8.90 -1.98 20.37
CA SER A 18 -10.25 -2.59 20.42
C SER A 18 -10.42 -3.64 21.53
N GLY A 19 -9.31 -4.22 22.03
CA GLY A 19 -9.36 -5.28 23.05
C GLY A 19 -10.29 -6.43 22.64
N ALA A 20 -11.20 -6.81 23.54
CA ALA A 20 -12.22 -7.85 23.29
C ALA A 20 -13.55 -7.31 22.72
N SER A 21 -13.66 -6.00 22.44
CA SER A 21 -14.91 -5.40 21.97
C SER A 21 -15.14 -5.67 20.48
N LEU A 22 -16.14 -6.48 20.17
CA LEU A 22 -16.52 -6.80 18.78
C LEU A 22 -16.99 -5.56 18.02
N TRP A 23 -17.67 -4.62 18.69
CA TRP A 23 -18.11 -3.36 18.08
C TRP A 23 -16.94 -2.47 17.67
N ALA A 24 -15.94 -2.32 18.56
CA ALA A 24 -14.74 -1.55 18.24
C ALA A 24 -13.95 -2.19 17.10
N TRP A 25 -13.85 -3.53 17.10
CA TRP A 25 -13.26 -4.30 16.00
C TRP A 25 -13.99 -4.08 14.67
N GLY A 26 -15.33 -4.15 14.68
CA GLY A 26 -16.15 -3.97 13.49
C GLY A 26 -16.04 -2.57 12.89
N ILE A 27 -16.02 -1.52 13.73
CA ILE A 27 -15.81 -0.14 13.29
C ILE A 27 -14.40 0.04 12.71
N SER A 28 -13.39 -0.50 13.39
CA SER A 28 -12.00 -0.44 12.92
C SER A 28 -11.82 -1.12 11.56
N ALA A 29 -12.47 -2.28 11.37
CA ALA A 29 -12.49 -2.99 10.10
C ALA A 29 -13.18 -2.18 9.00
N ALA A 30 -14.35 -1.58 9.28
CA ALA A 30 -15.05 -0.75 8.31
C ALA A 30 -14.19 0.45 7.85
N ILE A 31 -13.51 1.13 8.79
CA ILE A 31 -12.62 2.25 8.47
C ILE A 31 -11.41 1.77 7.66
N PHE A 32 -10.80 0.65 8.05
CA PHE A 32 -9.69 0.05 7.31
C PHE A 32 -10.09 -0.29 5.86
N THR A 33 -11.27 -0.89 5.67
CA THR A 33 -11.79 -1.27 4.35
C THR A 33 -12.15 -0.07 3.48
N LEU A 34 -12.55 1.07 4.05
CA LEU A 34 -12.63 2.31 3.26
C LEU A 34 -11.28 2.67 2.65
N GLY A 35 -10.18 2.46 3.37
CA GLY A 35 -8.82 2.57 2.84
C GLY A 35 -8.57 1.65 1.65
N GLU A 36 -8.96 0.37 1.75
CA GLU A 36 -8.83 -0.64 0.69
C GLU A 36 -9.58 -0.23 -0.57
N VAL A 37 -10.83 0.21 -0.43
CA VAL A 37 -11.70 0.62 -1.55
C VAL A 37 -11.13 1.84 -2.28
N ILE A 38 -10.43 2.72 -1.58
CA ILE A 38 -9.75 3.87 -2.20
C ILE A 38 -8.46 3.44 -2.90
N TYR A 39 -7.66 2.60 -2.24
CA TYR A 39 -6.35 2.19 -2.75
C TYR A 39 -6.46 1.27 -3.97
N ALA A 40 -7.38 0.30 -3.96
CA ALA A 40 -7.53 -0.69 -5.02
C ALA A 40 -7.64 -0.07 -6.43
N PRO A 41 -8.56 0.88 -6.73
CA PRO A 41 -8.58 1.55 -8.02
C PRO A 41 -7.47 2.59 -8.18
N GLY A 42 -7.06 3.24 -7.09
CA GLY A 42 -6.10 4.34 -7.16
C GLY A 42 -4.67 3.92 -7.50
N GLU A 43 -4.25 2.72 -7.12
CA GLU A 43 -2.97 2.17 -7.55
C GLU A 43 -2.93 1.95 -9.07
N TYR A 44 -4.00 1.40 -9.65
CA TYR A 44 -4.10 1.21 -11.10
C TYR A 44 -4.15 2.55 -11.86
N MET A 45 -4.88 3.54 -11.35
CA MET A 45 -4.92 4.88 -11.93
C MET A 45 -3.53 5.56 -11.88
N LEU A 46 -2.79 5.38 -10.78
CA LEU A 46 -1.44 5.89 -10.65
C LEU A 46 -0.51 5.29 -11.69
N ILE A 47 -0.55 3.97 -11.85
CA ILE A 47 0.28 3.25 -12.83
C ILE A 47 -0.04 3.70 -14.25
N ASP A 48 -1.32 3.85 -14.58
CA ASP A 48 -1.73 4.32 -15.90
C ASP A 48 -1.22 5.75 -16.18
N HIS A 49 -1.20 6.61 -15.16
CA HIS A 49 -0.74 7.99 -15.26
C HIS A 49 0.79 8.12 -15.40
N ILE A 50 1.58 7.25 -14.74
CA ILE A 50 3.05 7.29 -14.83
C ILE A 50 3.60 6.52 -16.03
N ALA A 51 2.85 5.57 -16.58
CA ALA A 51 3.31 4.71 -17.66
C ALA A 51 3.41 5.50 -18.99
N PRO A 52 4.60 5.53 -19.63
CA PRO A 52 4.75 6.17 -20.94
C PRO A 52 3.92 5.47 -22.04
N PRO A 53 3.67 6.15 -23.17
CA PRO A 53 3.00 5.55 -24.32
C PRO A 53 3.69 4.25 -24.75
N GLY A 54 2.91 3.19 -24.97
CA GLY A 54 3.43 1.87 -25.37
C GLY A 54 4.06 1.03 -24.25
N MET A 55 4.33 1.59 -23.08
CA MET A 55 4.95 0.85 -21.95
C MET A 55 3.96 0.35 -20.90
N LYS A 56 2.66 0.67 -21.01
CA LYS A 56 1.63 0.31 -20.02
C LYS A 56 1.67 -1.15 -19.61
N ALA A 57 1.80 -2.08 -20.56
CA ALA A 57 1.87 -3.51 -20.28
C ALA A 57 3.04 -3.90 -19.35
N SER A 58 4.21 -3.28 -19.51
CA SER A 58 5.38 -3.53 -18.65
C SER A 58 5.21 -2.94 -17.25
N TYR A 59 4.51 -1.81 -17.13
CA TYR A 59 4.23 -1.20 -15.83
C TYR A 59 3.18 -2.00 -15.03
N PHE A 60 2.12 -2.47 -15.69
CA PHE A 60 1.15 -3.36 -15.06
C PHE A 60 1.73 -4.75 -14.75
N SER A 61 2.66 -5.28 -15.56
CA SER A 61 3.36 -6.52 -15.20
C SER A 61 4.26 -6.34 -13.97
N ALA A 62 4.92 -5.19 -13.82
CA ALA A 62 5.65 -4.86 -12.60
C ALA A 62 4.72 -4.73 -11.38
N GLN A 63 3.52 -4.16 -11.54
CA GLN A 63 2.52 -4.10 -10.45
C GLN A 63 2.11 -5.48 -9.95
N SER A 64 2.09 -6.50 -10.81
CA SER A 64 1.77 -7.86 -10.40
C SER A 64 2.75 -8.44 -9.36
N LEU A 65 3.95 -7.86 -9.19
CA LEU A 65 4.84 -8.21 -8.08
C LEU A 65 4.21 -7.93 -6.71
N GLY A 66 3.20 -7.07 -6.61
CA GLY A 66 2.41 -6.88 -5.39
C GLY A 66 1.76 -8.17 -4.88
N TRP A 67 1.43 -9.11 -5.77
CA TRP A 67 0.91 -10.43 -5.38
C TRP A 67 1.90 -11.27 -4.58
N LEU A 68 3.20 -11.05 -4.78
CA LEU A 68 4.23 -11.71 -3.98
C LEU A 68 4.16 -11.23 -2.51
N GLY A 69 3.97 -9.92 -2.31
CA GLY A 69 3.75 -9.35 -0.99
C GLY A 69 2.50 -9.93 -0.31
N ALA A 70 1.40 -10.07 -1.06
CA ALA A 70 0.17 -10.70 -0.57
C ALA A 70 0.40 -12.18 -0.17
N ALA A 71 1.16 -12.93 -0.96
CA ALA A 71 1.49 -14.33 -0.67
C ALA A 71 2.36 -14.48 0.60
N PHE A 72 3.32 -13.59 0.82
CA PHE A 72 4.18 -13.62 2.02
C PHE A 72 3.49 -13.09 3.29
N ASN A 73 2.40 -12.34 3.15
CA ASN A 73 1.76 -11.67 4.28
C ASN A 73 1.34 -12.62 5.43
N PRO A 74 0.67 -13.78 5.20
CA PRO A 74 0.32 -14.70 6.29
C PRO A 74 1.54 -15.28 7.01
N MET A 75 2.62 -15.58 6.28
CA MET A 75 3.86 -16.07 6.88
C MET A 75 4.50 -15.00 7.79
N LEU A 76 4.66 -13.77 7.28
CA LEU A 76 5.29 -12.68 8.02
C LEU A 76 4.46 -12.28 9.24
N THR A 77 3.16 -12.09 9.08
CA THR A 77 2.27 -11.72 10.19
C THR A 77 2.15 -12.84 11.22
N GLY A 78 2.13 -14.11 10.80
CA GLY A 78 2.22 -15.27 11.70
C GLY A 78 3.51 -15.31 12.51
N LEU A 79 4.66 -15.07 11.87
CA LEU A 79 5.95 -15.00 12.55
C LEU A 79 6.00 -13.86 13.58
N ILE A 80 5.49 -12.68 13.21
CA ILE A 80 5.40 -11.53 14.10
C ILE A 80 4.54 -11.88 15.33
N LEU A 81 3.35 -12.44 15.12
CA LEU A 81 2.45 -12.78 16.23
C LEU A 81 2.95 -13.95 17.10
N THR A 82 3.84 -14.78 16.57
CA THR A 82 4.45 -15.89 17.34
C THR A 82 5.55 -15.41 18.28
N HIS A 83 6.34 -14.41 17.87
CA HIS A 83 7.54 -14.00 18.59
C HIS A 83 7.46 -12.61 19.23
N LEU A 84 6.55 -11.75 18.80
CA LEU A 84 6.38 -10.40 19.31
C LEU A 84 4.98 -10.21 19.94
N PRO A 85 4.81 -9.19 20.80
CA PRO A 85 3.50 -8.83 21.32
C PRO A 85 2.52 -8.48 20.19
N HIS A 86 1.23 -8.81 20.35
CA HIS A 86 0.20 -8.62 19.32
C HIS A 86 0.08 -7.18 18.79
N TRP A 87 0.35 -6.16 19.62
CA TRP A 87 0.30 -4.76 19.20
C TRP A 87 1.36 -4.41 18.15
N SER A 88 2.49 -5.13 18.13
CA SER A 88 3.60 -4.89 17.20
C SER A 88 3.19 -5.06 15.74
N LEU A 89 2.29 -6.00 15.44
CA LEU A 89 1.77 -6.23 14.10
C LEU A 89 1.13 -4.96 13.53
N PHE A 90 0.27 -4.31 14.30
CA PHE A 90 -0.42 -3.10 13.87
C PHE A 90 0.55 -1.93 13.67
N VAL A 91 1.55 -1.77 14.54
CA VAL A 91 2.60 -0.74 14.37
C VAL A 91 3.41 -0.98 13.10
N ILE A 92 3.83 -2.22 12.85
CA ILE A 92 4.59 -2.58 11.64
C ILE A 92 3.77 -2.28 10.39
N LEU A 93 2.48 -2.63 10.37
CA LEU A 93 1.58 -2.34 9.25
C LEU A 93 1.36 -0.83 9.06
N ILE A 94 1.26 -0.04 10.15
CA ILE A 94 1.19 1.43 10.07
C ILE A 94 2.46 1.99 9.42
N VAL A 95 3.64 1.53 9.85
CA VAL A 95 4.91 1.97 9.25
C VAL A 95 4.98 1.57 7.78
N ALA A 96 4.57 0.35 7.44
CA ALA A 96 4.57 -0.14 6.07
C ALA A 96 3.65 0.68 5.14
N ILE A 97 2.41 0.99 5.57
CA ILE A 97 1.49 1.77 4.73
C ILE A 97 1.93 3.23 4.60
N VAL A 98 2.53 3.82 5.65
CA VAL A 98 3.12 5.16 5.57
C VAL A 98 4.33 5.16 4.63
N ALA A 99 5.18 4.14 4.68
CA ALA A 99 6.31 4.00 3.76
C ALA A 99 5.84 3.84 2.30
N ALA A 100 4.84 2.99 2.05
CA ALA A 100 4.23 2.82 0.73
C ALA A 100 3.62 4.14 0.21
N TRP A 101 2.92 4.87 1.07
CA TRP A 101 2.38 6.19 0.75
C TRP A 101 3.49 7.18 0.35
N LEU A 102 4.60 7.25 1.10
CA LEU A 102 5.75 8.09 0.75
C LEU A 102 6.39 7.68 -0.58
N MET A 103 6.45 6.38 -0.88
CA MET A 103 6.95 5.88 -2.17
C MET A 103 6.04 6.31 -3.33
N ILE A 104 4.72 6.28 -3.14
CA ILE A 104 3.75 6.78 -4.13
C ILE A 104 3.99 8.27 -4.42
N PHE A 105 4.15 9.10 -3.38
CA PHE A 105 4.46 10.52 -3.56
C PHE A 105 5.77 10.75 -4.32
N ARG A 106 6.78 9.92 -4.08
CA ARG A 106 8.03 9.96 -4.85
C ARG A 106 7.83 9.52 -6.30
N GLY A 107 7.04 8.48 -6.54
CA GLY A 107 6.74 7.97 -7.87
C GLY A 107 6.02 8.98 -8.76
N ILE A 108 5.05 9.71 -8.20
CA ILE A 108 4.33 10.78 -8.91
C ILE A 108 5.27 11.93 -9.32
N ASN A 109 6.28 12.23 -8.49
CA ASN A 109 7.23 13.31 -8.73
C ASN A 109 8.43 12.88 -9.61
N ALA A 110 8.55 11.60 -9.96
CA ALA A 110 9.60 11.14 -10.85
C ALA A 110 9.37 11.71 -12.26
N ARG A 111 10.43 12.28 -12.86
CA ARG A 111 10.33 12.92 -14.18
C ARG A 111 9.86 11.89 -15.22
N PRO A 112 8.89 12.25 -16.09
CA PRO A 112 8.53 11.40 -17.21
C PRO A 112 9.77 11.11 -18.06
N TRP A 113 9.94 9.85 -18.46
CA TRP A 113 10.97 9.47 -19.43
C TRP A 113 10.77 10.27 -20.72
N GLN A 114 11.79 11.02 -21.14
CA GLN A 114 11.78 11.82 -22.37
C GLN A 114 12.44 11.01 -23.49
N PRO A 115 11.69 10.53 -24.49
CA PRO A 115 12.23 9.76 -25.62
C PRO A 115 13.31 10.52 -26.41
N ASP A 116 13.25 11.86 -26.43
CA ASP A 116 14.12 12.71 -27.23
C ASP A 116 15.43 13.11 -26.52
N SER A 117 15.78 12.47 -25.39
CA SER A 117 17.07 12.75 -24.76
C SER A 117 18.21 12.27 -25.67
N PRO A 118 19.26 13.08 -25.92
CA PRO A 118 20.40 12.69 -26.76
C PRO A 118 21.13 11.41 -26.31
N LEU A 119 20.84 10.94 -25.09
CA LEU A 119 21.41 9.74 -24.48
C LEU A 119 20.63 8.46 -24.80
N ALA A 120 19.44 8.55 -25.40
CA ALA A 120 18.65 7.37 -25.78
C ALA A 120 19.20 6.62 -27.00
N ASN A 121 20.10 7.28 -27.76
CA ASN A 121 20.70 6.76 -28.99
C ASN A 121 22.23 6.58 -28.86
N ALA A 122 22.79 6.64 -27.65
CA ALA A 122 24.20 6.41 -27.36
C ALA A 122 24.38 5.04 -26.66
#